data_AF-A0A5C3K9A8-F1
#
_entry.id   AF-A0A5C3K9A8-F1
#
_cell.length_a   1.000
_cell.length_b   1.000
_cell.length_c   1.000
_cell.angle_alpha   90.00
_cell.angle_beta   90.00
_cell.angle_gamma   90.00
#
_symmetry.space_group_name_H-M   'P 1'
#
loop_
_entity.id
_entity.type
_entity.pdbx_description
1 polymer ?
#
loop_
_entity_poly.entity_id
_entity_poly.type
_entity_poly.pdbx_seq_one_letter_code
_entity_poly.pdbx_strand_id
1 'polypeptide(L)'
;MLKMILDPMGGILLNNDGNEILRQIDVPHPAAKNMIELSRTQDEECGDGTTSVIILAGEILAQSLSQLERDIHPVVIISAYNKTTRSSRAINKDTTHPNMRRLIKNLLIILLDCPLEYKKGESQTNMEFSKADAWARAQEIEEEQVKAQCYKLLELKPDLIITEKGVSDLAQQVFERANVSCIRRLRKTDNNRVALAVGATIVNRIEDIREADVGTECGLFKVEKIGDEYFTFLFECTSPKACTVLLRGPSKDILNEIDRNLADAMSVARNIVFNPRLAPGGGATEMAISVGLQAKAKSITGVENAPFRAVAGAFEVIPRTLVQNCGGNAMRVLTELLAKHVAGETTWGLDGNSGK
;
A
#
# COMPACT_ATOMS: atom_id res chain seq x y z
N MET A 1 24.75 -0.75 1.38
CA MET A 1 25.27 -0.88 2.76
C MET A 1 24.12 -0.62 3.73
N LEU A 2 24.01 -1.39 4.82
CA LEU A 2 23.03 -1.11 5.87
C LEU A 2 23.40 0.18 6.63
N LYS A 3 22.39 0.92 7.08
CA LYS A 3 22.50 2.09 7.95
C LYS A 3 21.86 1.75 9.29
N MET A 4 22.51 2.15 10.36
CA MET A 4 21.96 2.10 11.72
C MET A 4 21.50 3.51 12.09
N ILE A 5 20.23 3.66 12.43
CA ILE A 5 19.59 4.89 12.87
C ILE A 5 19.18 4.71 14.33
N LEU A 6 19.34 5.78 15.12
CA LEU A 6 18.86 5.85 16.49
C LEU A 6 17.68 6.80 16.53
N ASP A 7 16.50 6.28 16.86
CA ASP A 7 15.28 7.08 16.96
C ASP A 7 15.33 7.98 18.21
N PRO A 8 14.59 9.11 18.25
CA PRO A 8 14.50 9.97 19.43
C PRO A 8 14.02 9.28 20.71
N MET A 9 13.35 8.12 20.59
CA MET A 9 12.90 7.29 21.71
C MET A 9 13.90 6.18 22.12
N GLY A 10 15.11 6.16 21.52
CA GLY A 10 16.14 5.16 21.81
C GLY A 10 15.98 3.82 21.08
N GLY A 11 15.04 3.72 20.14
CA GLY A 11 14.94 2.59 19.22
C GLY A 11 16.11 2.54 18.24
N ILE A 12 16.59 1.35 17.89
CA ILE A 12 17.63 1.17 16.86
C ILE A 12 16.98 0.57 15.62
N LEU A 13 16.96 1.33 14.54
CA LEU A 13 16.48 0.89 13.24
C LEU A 13 17.67 0.59 12.33
N LEU A 14 17.73 -0.63 11.79
CA LEU A 14 18.82 -1.07 10.92
C LEU A 14 18.25 -1.43 9.54
N ASN A 15 18.49 -0.57 8.55
CA ASN A 15 17.84 -0.67 7.23
C ASN A 15 18.77 -0.18 6.10
N ASN A 16 18.50 -0.60 4.86
CA ASN A 16 19.14 -0.18 3.62
C ASN A 16 18.19 0.53 2.64
N ASP A 17 16.86 0.47 2.81
CA ASP A 17 15.91 1.25 2.00
C ASP A 17 16.04 2.76 2.30
N GLY A 18 16.27 3.54 1.24
CA GLY A 18 16.35 4.99 1.31
C GLY A 18 15.08 5.67 1.78
N ASN A 19 13.88 5.16 1.46
CA ASN A 19 12.63 5.78 1.90
C ASN A 19 12.41 5.65 3.42
N GLU A 20 12.58 4.46 3.99
CA GLU A 20 12.49 4.27 5.43
C GLU A 20 13.61 5.01 6.18
N ILE A 21 14.85 5.03 5.66
CA ILE A 21 15.95 5.84 6.23
C ILE A 21 15.56 7.32 6.27
N LEU A 22 15.01 7.87 5.18
CA LEU A 22 14.65 9.28 5.07
C LEU A 22 13.47 9.67 5.98
N ARG A 23 12.58 8.74 6.33
CA ARG A 23 11.46 8.98 7.26
C ARG A 23 11.91 9.20 8.70
N GLN A 24 13.05 8.65 9.11
CA GLN A 24 13.59 8.76 10.48
C GLN A 24 14.49 9.99 10.68
N ILE A 25 14.86 10.71 9.62
CA ILE A 25 15.75 11.87 9.68
C ILE A 25 14.92 13.16 9.73
N ASP A 26 14.93 13.86 10.86
CA ASP A 26 14.39 15.22 10.93
C ASP A 26 15.35 16.22 10.24
N VAL A 27 14.81 17.01 9.32
CA VAL A 27 15.56 18.00 8.53
C VAL A 27 14.90 19.37 8.64
N PRO A 28 15.63 20.44 9.02
CA PRO A 28 15.02 21.76 9.16
C PRO A 28 14.73 22.45 7.81
N HIS A 29 15.49 22.13 6.76
CA HIS A 29 15.44 22.85 5.49
C HIS A 29 14.22 22.45 4.63
N PRO A 30 13.36 23.38 4.17
CA PRO A 30 12.14 23.06 3.42
C PRO A 30 12.39 22.22 2.16
N ALA A 31 13.44 22.52 1.37
CA ALA A 31 13.74 21.72 0.19
C ALA A 31 14.16 20.28 0.52
N ALA A 32 14.74 20.03 1.69
CA ALA A 32 15.07 18.67 2.14
C ALA A 32 13.79 17.90 2.53
N LYS A 33 12.79 18.57 3.13
CA LYS A 33 11.46 17.99 3.38
C LYS A 33 10.77 17.59 2.07
N ASN A 34 10.79 18.46 1.06
CA ASN A 34 10.24 18.15 -0.26
C ASN A 34 10.94 16.95 -0.92
N MET A 35 12.25 16.76 -0.71
CA MET A 35 12.97 15.57 -1.18
C MET A 35 12.49 14.31 -0.44
N ILE A 36 12.29 14.35 0.88
CA ILE A 36 11.74 13.20 1.63
C ILE A 36 10.33 12.84 1.12
N GLU A 37 9.49 13.84 0.84
CA GLU A 37 8.15 13.63 0.24
C GLU A 37 8.20 13.03 -1.17
N LEU A 38 9.22 13.37 -1.98
CA LEU A 38 9.45 12.76 -3.28
C LEU A 38 9.79 11.26 -3.16
N SER A 39 10.67 10.89 -2.21
CA SER A 39 10.99 9.47 -1.93
C SER A 39 9.73 8.68 -1.56
N ARG A 40 8.91 9.26 -0.69
CA ARG A 40 7.64 8.69 -0.26
C ARG A 40 6.63 8.56 -1.40
N THR A 41 6.60 9.50 -2.33
CA THR A 41 5.72 9.39 -3.50
C THR A 41 6.18 8.24 -4.40
N GLN A 42 7.49 8.13 -4.67
CA GLN A 42 8.05 7.03 -5.46
C GLN A 42 7.76 5.64 -4.86
N ASP A 43 7.90 5.53 -3.53
CA ASP A 43 7.52 4.36 -2.72
C ASP A 43 6.04 3.99 -2.89
N GLU A 44 5.13 4.97 -2.84
CA GLU A 44 3.69 4.77 -3.02
C GLU A 44 3.27 4.44 -4.48
N GLU A 45 4.11 4.78 -5.47
CA GLU A 45 3.87 4.49 -6.91
C GLU A 45 4.42 3.14 -7.38
N CYS A 46 5.73 2.97 -7.22
CA CYS A 46 6.49 1.92 -7.89
C CYS A 46 6.96 0.82 -6.93
N GLY A 47 7.00 1.10 -5.63
CA GLY A 47 7.57 0.22 -4.61
C GLY A 47 9.08 -0.06 -4.77
N ASP A 48 9.80 0.69 -5.59
CA ASP A 48 11.26 0.57 -5.77
C ASP A 48 11.80 1.86 -6.39
N GLY A 49 13.13 2.01 -6.41
CA GLY A 49 13.84 3.16 -6.94
C GLY A 49 13.79 4.39 -6.04
N THR A 50 13.30 4.27 -4.81
CA THR A 50 13.21 5.33 -3.79
C THR A 50 14.53 6.09 -3.66
N THR A 51 15.61 5.34 -3.45
CA THR A 51 16.98 5.87 -3.31
C THR A 51 17.49 6.47 -4.63
N SER A 52 17.22 5.81 -5.75
CA SER A 52 17.63 6.26 -7.10
C SER A 52 16.99 7.59 -7.49
N VAL A 53 15.70 7.77 -7.19
CA VAL A 53 14.96 9.03 -7.44
C VAL A 53 15.54 10.17 -6.60
N ILE A 54 15.93 9.92 -5.35
CA ILE A 54 16.52 10.95 -4.49
C ILE A 54 17.91 11.38 -4.97
N ILE A 55 18.75 10.43 -5.37
CA ILE A 55 20.06 10.72 -5.95
C ILE A 55 19.90 11.48 -7.28
N LEU A 56 19.01 11.01 -8.16
CA LEU A 56 18.77 11.63 -9.46
C LEU A 56 18.16 13.04 -9.35
N ALA A 57 17.19 13.26 -8.46
CA ALA A 57 16.60 14.58 -8.23
C ALA A 57 17.62 15.55 -7.60
N GLY A 58 18.46 15.08 -6.67
CA GLY A 58 19.56 15.87 -6.11
C GLY A 58 20.58 16.28 -7.17
N GLU A 59 20.97 15.35 -8.05
CA GLU A 59 21.90 15.62 -9.14
C GLU A 59 21.28 16.55 -10.21
N ILE A 60 20.00 16.38 -10.58
CA ILE A 60 19.30 17.29 -11.50
C ILE A 60 19.32 18.73 -10.96
N LEU A 61 19.13 18.93 -9.65
CA LEU A 61 19.25 20.24 -9.01
C LEU A 61 20.69 20.77 -9.02
N ALA A 62 21.69 19.93 -8.70
CA ALA A 62 23.09 20.31 -8.74
C ALA A 62 23.56 20.71 -10.16
N GLN A 63 23.15 19.94 -11.17
CA GLN A 63 23.41 20.23 -12.59
C GLN A 63 22.68 21.50 -13.07
N SER A 64 21.50 21.80 -12.52
CA SER A 64 20.75 23.03 -12.80
C SER A 64 21.42 24.28 -12.22
N LEU A 65 22.19 24.18 -11.12
CA LEU A 65 22.92 25.32 -10.54
C LEU A 65 23.85 25.99 -11.58
N SER A 66 24.58 25.18 -12.34
CA SER A 66 25.49 25.63 -13.42
C SER A 66 24.81 26.38 -14.58
N GLN A 67 23.47 26.36 -14.63
CA GLN A 67 22.64 27.04 -15.62
C GLN A 67 22.07 28.35 -15.09
N LEU A 68 21.76 28.40 -13.80
CA LEU A 68 21.43 29.64 -13.09
C LEU A 68 22.64 30.60 -13.09
N GLU A 69 23.85 30.07 -12.91
CA GLU A 69 25.11 30.83 -13.07
C GLU A 69 25.34 31.34 -14.51
N ARG A 70 24.61 30.81 -15.50
CA ARG A 70 24.63 31.24 -16.90
C ARG A 70 23.42 32.11 -17.28
N ASP A 71 22.74 32.66 -16.27
CA ASP A 71 21.60 33.58 -16.41
C ASP A 71 20.38 32.96 -17.14
N ILE A 72 20.23 31.63 -17.09
CA ILE A 72 19.09 30.92 -17.68
C ILE A 72 17.90 30.98 -16.71
N HIS A 73 16.79 31.58 -17.17
CA HIS A 73 15.62 31.83 -16.32
C HIS A 73 14.94 30.52 -15.85
N PRO A 74 14.69 30.33 -14.54
CA PRO A 74 14.20 29.06 -13.97
C PRO A 74 12.92 28.49 -14.60
N VAL A 75 12.02 29.36 -15.08
CA VAL A 75 10.76 28.94 -15.73
C VAL A 75 11.00 28.07 -16.97
N VAL A 76 12.09 28.30 -17.71
CA VAL A 76 12.46 27.50 -18.89
C VAL A 76 12.84 26.08 -18.48
N ILE A 77 13.56 25.94 -17.37
CA ILE A 77 13.99 24.66 -16.79
C ILE A 77 12.77 23.88 -16.27
N ILE A 78 11.89 24.54 -15.51
CA ILE A 78 10.70 23.93 -14.90
C ILE A 78 9.68 23.45 -15.95
N SER A 79 9.52 24.19 -17.05
CA SER A 79 8.64 23.82 -18.17
C SER A 79 9.04 22.50 -18.83
N ALA A 80 10.34 22.17 -18.83
CA ALA A 80 10.85 20.93 -19.41
C ALA A 80 10.56 19.68 -18.57
N TYR A 81 10.50 19.80 -17.24
CA TYR A 81 10.43 18.65 -16.32
C TYR A 81 9.00 18.15 -16.01
N ASN A 82 7.98 19.01 -16.06
CA ASN A 82 6.62 18.71 -15.59
C ASN A 82 5.77 17.76 -16.48
N LYS A 83 6.37 16.93 -17.34
CA LYS A 83 5.65 16.10 -18.34
C LYS A 83 5.30 14.66 -17.91
N THR A 84 5.53 14.25 -16.66
CA THR A 84 5.53 12.81 -16.27
C THR A 84 4.93 12.47 -14.87
N THR A 85 3.86 11.63 -14.86
CA THR A 85 3.42 10.58 -13.86
C THR A 85 2.69 10.91 -12.50
N ARG A 86 1.82 9.97 -11.99
CA ARG A 86 0.95 9.96 -10.74
C ARG A 86 0.21 8.60 -10.37
N SER A 87 0.05 8.25 -9.04
CA SER A 87 -0.92 7.42 -8.19
C SER A 87 -1.18 5.85 -8.30
N SER A 88 -1.42 4.98 -7.25
CA SER A 88 -1.07 4.81 -5.77
C SER A 88 -1.44 3.39 -5.10
N ARG A 89 -1.89 3.26 -3.80
CA ARG A 89 -1.65 2.14 -2.76
C ARG A 89 -2.82 1.66 -1.75
N ALA A 90 -2.77 0.51 -0.95
CA ALA A 90 -3.39 0.23 0.47
C ALA A 90 -3.54 -1.26 1.14
N ILE A 91 -3.71 -1.48 2.51
CA ILE A 91 -3.69 -2.80 3.37
C ILE A 91 -4.86 -3.06 4.50
N ASN A 92 -4.80 -4.01 5.55
CA ASN A 92 -5.78 -5.08 6.11
C ASN A 92 -6.21 -5.26 7.69
N LYS A 93 -7.04 -6.28 8.19
CA LYS A 93 -7.45 -6.67 9.66
C LYS A 93 -8.35 -8.00 10.01
N ASP A 94 -8.87 -8.24 11.28
CA ASP A 94 -9.48 -9.53 11.91
C ASP A 94 -10.85 -9.49 12.80
N THR A 95 -11.12 -10.39 13.82
CA THR A 95 -12.41 -11.05 14.30
C THR A 95 -12.80 -11.07 15.83
N THR A 96 -13.96 -11.66 16.28
CA THR A 96 -14.64 -11.22 17.54
C THR A 96 -15.43 -12.07 18.59
N HIS A 97 -15.85 -13.35 18.45
CA HIS A 97 -16.55 -14.08 19.57
C HIS A 97 -16.07 -15.55 19.76
N PRO A 98 -15.94 -16.08 21.01
CA PRO A 98 -15.24 -17.35 21.25
C PRO A 98 -15.96 -18.63 20.80
N ASN A 99 -17.28 -18.73 20.99
CA ASN A 99 -18.07 -19.96 20.78
C ASN A 99 -18.59 -20.16 19.34
N MET A 100 -18.46 -19.14 18.48
CA MET A 100 -19.00 -19.21 17.12
C MET A 100 -18.26 -20.25 16.28
N ARG A 101 -18.97 -20.85 15.29
CA ARG A 101 -18.41 -21.92 14.43
C ARG A 101 -17.09 -21.46 13.85
N ARG A 102 -16.01 -22.19 14.16
CA ARG A 102 -14.63 -21.91 13.72
C ARG A 102 -14.26 -22.60 12.41
N LEU A 103 -15.11 -23.47 11.88
CA LEU A 103 -14.93 -24.08 10.57
C LEU A 103 -16.28 -24.27 9.90
N ILE A 104 -16.42 -23.76 8.68
CA ILE A 104 -17.64 -23.86 7.86
C ILE A 104 -17.20 -24.05 6.40
N LYS A 105 -17.95 -24.81 5.60
CA LYS A 105 -17.69 -25.03 4.16
C LYS A 105 -18.87 -24.53 3.34
N ASN A 106 -18.60 -24.03 2.14
CA ASN A 106 -19.57 -23.48 1.17
C ASN A 106 -20.52 -22.46 1.81
N LEU A 107 -19.98 -21.29 2.20
CA LEU A 107 -20.69 -20.34 3.05
C LEU A 107 -21.59 -19.39 2.27
N LEU A 108 -22.71 -19.04 2.92
CA LEU A 108 -23.44 -17.80 2.66
C LEU A 108 -22.92 -16.68 3.60
N ILE A 109 -22.37 -15.60 3.03
CA ILE A 109 -21.76 -14.49 3.77
C ILE A 109 -22.52 -13.18 3.53
N ILE A 110 -22.89 -12.47 4.61
CA ILE A 110 -23.54 -11.15 4.55
C ILE A 110 -22.60 -10.07 5.12
N LEU A 111 -22.49 -8.93 4.43
CA LEU A 111 -21.65 -7.79 4.81
C LEU A 111 -22.49 -6.55 5.14
N LEU A 112 -22.23 -5.91 6.28
CA LEU A 112 -23.03 -4.81 6.81
C LEU A 112 -22.15 -3.62 7.27
N ASP A 113 -22.52 -2.38 6.91
CA ASP A 113 -21.96 -1.15 7.53
C ASP A 113 -22.72 -0.76 8.81
N CYS A 114 -23.96 -1.24 9.00
CA CYS A 114 -24.75 -0.90 10.19
C CYS A 114 -24.37 -1.72 11.44
N PRO A 115 -24.51 -1.14 12.65
CA PRO A 115 -24.44 -1.90 13.90
C PRO A 115 -25.70 -2.75 14.10
N LEU A 116 -25.52 -3.91 14.74
CA LEU A 116 -26.60 -4.78 15.22
C LEU A 116 -26.85 -4.51 16.70
N GLU A 117 -27.33 -3.30 16.96
CA GLU A 117 -27.52 -2.69 18.28
C GLU A 117 -28.81 -1.86 18.26
N TYR A 118 -29.36 -1.55 19.45
CA TYR A 118 -30.54 -0.70 19.57
C TYR A 118 -30.27 0.70 19.02
N LYS A 119 -31.13 1.16 18.11
CA LYS A 119 -31.01 2.49 17.49
C LYS A 119 -32.01 3.44 18.14
N LYS A 120 -31.49 4.47 18.80
CA LYS A 120 -32.29 5.62 19.25
C LYS A 120 -32.81 6.39 18.04
N GLY A 121 -33.98 7.03 18.19
CA GLY A 121 -34.54 7.88 17.14
C GLY A 121 -33.63 9.07 16.81
N GLU A 122 -33.61 9.48 15.54
CA GLU A 122 -32.82 10.63 15.05
C GLU A 122 -33.37 11.98 15.56
N SER A 123 -34.66 12.03 15.93
CA SER A 123 -35.28 13.18 16.59
C SER A 123 -35.03 13.15 18.11
N GLN A 124 -35.09 14.32 18.76
CA GLN A 124 -34.93 14.42 20.22
C GLN A 124 -35.99 13.56 20.94
N THR A 125 -35.54 12.41 21.46
CA THR A 125 -36.39 11.40 22.07
C THR A 125 -36.10 11.38 23.57
N ASN A 126 -36.91 12.13 24.34
CA ASN A 126 -36.84 12.13 25.81
C ASN A 126 -37.73 11.01 26.35
N MET A 127 -37.15 10.12 27.17
CA MET A 127 -37.88 9.07 27.89
C MET A 127 -37.99 9.45 29.38
N GLU A 128 -39.20 9.79 29.83
CA GLU A 128 -39.48 10.09 31.24
C GLU A 128 -40.13 8.88 31.93
N PHE A 129 -39.38 8.22 32.81
CA PHE A 129 -39.84 7.05 33.55
C PHE A 129 -40.41 7.44 34.91
N SER A 130 -41.75 7.51 35.01
CA SER A 130 -42.48 7.85 36.25
C SER A 130 -43.12 6.64 36.95
N LYS A 131 -43.05 5.43 36.36
CA LYS A 131 -43.57 4.18 36.91
C LYS A 131 -42.56 3.05 36.70
N ALA A 132 -42.44 2.12 37.65
CA ALA A 132 -41.53 0.98 37.56
C ALA A 132 -41.76 0.14 36.29
N ASP A 133 -43.03 -0.15 35.96
CA ASP A 133 -43.43 -0.94 34.78
C ASP A 133 -42.99 -0.32 33.45
N ALA A 134 -42.79 1.00 33.40
CA ALA A 134 -42.34 1.68 32.18
C ALA A 134 -40.89 1.35 31.82
N TRP A 135 -40.08 0.97 32.81
CA TRP A 135 -38.68 0.58 32.60
C TRP A 135 -38.60 -0.82 31.98
N ALA A 136 -39.40 -1.77 32.48
CA ALA A 136 -39.52 -3.12 31.91
C ALA A 136 -39.94 -3.08 30.44
N ARG A 137 -40.98 -2.30 30.09
CA ARG A 137 -41.40 -2.13 28.69
C ARG A 137 -40.35 -1.53 27.78
N ALA A 138 -39.54 -0.59 28.28
CA ALA A 138 -38.46 -0.02 27.47
C ALA A 138 -37.38 -1.06 27.16
N GLN A 139 -37.05 -1.92 28.12
CA GLN A 139 -36.15 -3.06 27.90
C GLN A 139 -36.76 -4.09 26.93
N GLU A 140 -38.05 -4.40 27.04
CA GLU A 140 -38.75 -5.30 26.09
C GLU A 140 -38.67 -4.76 24.66
N ILE A 141 -38.95 -3.47 24.44
CA ILE A 141 -38.86 -2.81 23.13
C ILE A 141 -37.42 -2.85 22.57
N GLU A 142 -36.41 -2.62 23.40
CA GLU A 142 -35.01 -2.72 23.01
C GLU A 142 -34.65 -4.14 22.55
N GLU A 143 -35.07 -5.16 23.30
CA GLU A 143 -34.86 -6.56 22.92
C GLU A 143 -35.61 -6.95 21.64
N GLU A 144 -36.86 -6.52 21.48
CA GLU A 144 -37.69 -6.77 20.30
C GLU A 144 -37.07 -6.17 19.03
N GLN A 145 -36.59 -4.92 19.08
CA GLN A 145 -35.98 -4.25 17.94
C GLN A 145 -34.69 -4.96 17.48
N VAL A 146 -33.84 -5.40 18.42
CA VAL A 146 -32.62 -6.14 18.09
C VAL A 146 -32.94 -7.54 17.57
N LYS A 147 -33.91 -8.25 18.17
CA LYS A 147 -34.37 -9.56 17.70
C LYS A 147 -34.95 -9.48 16.29
N ALA A 148 -35.79 -8.48 15.99
CA ALA A 148 -36.38 -8.28 14.67
C ALA A 148 -35.33 -8.07 13.57
N GLN A 149 -34.29 -7.27 13.85
CA GLN A 149 -33.14 -7.11 12.95
C GLN A 149 -32.41 -8.43 12.70
N CYS A 150 -32.18 -9.23 13.75
CA CYS A 150 -31.52 -10.53 13.62
C CYS A 150 -32.36 -11.53 12.82
N TYR A 151 -33.67 -11.61 13.07
CA TYR A 151 -34.55 -12.54 12.34
C TYR A 151 -34.63 -12.22 10.85
N LYS A 152 -34.68 -10.94 10.46
CA LYS A 152 -34.65 -10.55 9.04
C LYS A 152 -33.34 -10.97 8.33
N LEU A 153 -32.20 -10.96 9.04
CA LEU A 153 -30.95 -11.51 8.50
C LEU A 153 -31.00 -13.05 8.41
N LEU A 154 -31.66 -13.72 9.35
CA LEU A 154 -31.79 -15.19 9.39
C LEU A 154 -32.76 -15.75 8.33
N GLU A 155 -33.69 -14.96 7.79
CA GLU A 155 -34.55 -15.34 6.65
C GLU A 155 -33.72 -15.79 5.44
N LEU A 156 -32.59 -15.11 5.19
CA LEU A 156 -31.62 -15.42 4.13
C LEU A 156 -30.72 -16.62 4.43
N LYS A 157 -30.84 -17.22 5.63
CA LYS A 157 -30.06 -18.37 6.13
C LYS A 157 -28.52 -18.22 5.97
N PRO A 158 -27.91 -17.09 6.36
CA PRO A 158 -26.46 -16.89 6.27
C PRO A 158 -25.70 -17.84 7.20
N ASP A 159 -24.50 -18.24 6.79
CA ASP A 159 -23.57 -18.96 7.65
C ASP A 159 -22.67 -18.02 8.47
N LEU A 160 -22.34 -16.87 7.88
CA LEU A 160 -21.44 -15.86 8.43
C LEU A 160 -21.98 -14.45 8.19
N ILE A 161 -22.04 -13.64 9.26
CA ILE A 161 -22.43 -12.23 9.20
C ILE A 161 -21.22 -11.38 9.60
N ILE A 162 -20.89 -10.35 8.82
CA ILE A 162 -19.76 -9.46 9.08
C ILE A 162 -20.25 -8.02 9.15
N THR A 163 -19.91 -7.31 10.22
CA THR A 163 -20.29 -5.92 10.45
C THR A 163 -19.07 -5.01 10.64
N GLU A 164 -19.10 -3.82 10.02
CA GLU A 164 -18.07 -2.79 10.27
C GLU A 164 -18.15 -2.20 11.69
N LYS A 165 -19.32 -2.29 12.32
CA LYS A 165 -19.61 -1.71 13.64
C LYS A 165 -19.78 -2.83 14.67
N GLY A 166 -20.22 -2.48 15.87
CA GLY A 166 -20.50 -3.47 16.91
C GLY A 166 -21.76 -4.31 16.65
N VAL A 167 -21.87 -5.35 17.46
CA VAL A 167 -22.98 -6.30 17.51
C VAL A 167 -23.27 -6.49 18.99
N SER A 168 -24.53 -6.31 19.37
CA SER A 168 -25.03 -6.49 20.74
C SER A 168 -24.84 -7.94 21.21
N ASP A 169 -24.71 -8.14 22.52
CA ASP A 169 -24.58 -9.49 23.10
C ASP A 169 -25.89 -10.30 22.94
N LEU A 170 -27.04 -9.62 22.90
CA LEU A 170 -28.32 -10.25 22.55
C LEU A 170 -28.32 -10.77 21.10
N ALA A 171 -27.80 -9.99 20.16
CA ALA A 171 -27.68 -10.39 18.76
C ALA A 171 -26.71 -11.57 18.61
N GLN A 172 -25.57 -11.56 19.32
CA GLN A 172 -24.63 -12.69 19.36
C GLN A 172 -25.29 -13.97 19.86
N GLN A 173 -26.12 -13.91 20.91
CA GLN A 173 -26.87 -15.07 21.43
C GLN A 173 -27.93 -15.58 20.43
N VAL A 174 -28.62 -14.69 19.70
CA VAL A 174 -29.59 -15.08 18.66
C VAL A 174 -28.87 -15.80 17.51
N PHE A 175 -27.73 -15.28 17.05
CA PHE A 175 -26.93 -15.93 16.00
C PHE A 175 -26.32 -17.25 16.47
N GLU A 176 -25.82 -17.34 17.72
CA GLU A 176 -25.31 -18.60 18.29
C GLU A 176 -26.40 -19.69 18.32
N ARG A 177 -27.63 -19.36 18.76
CA ARG A 177 -28.78 -20.28 18.74
C ARG A 177 -29.20 -20.69 17.32
N ALA A 178 -29.07 -19.77 16.36
CA ALA A 178 -29.31 -20.04 14.94
C ALA A 178 -28.12 -20.74 14.24
N ASN A 179 -27.04 -21.05 14.98
CA ASN A 179 -25.81 -21.64 14.46
C ASN A 179 -25.07 -20.77 13.41
N VAL A 180 -25.19 -19.45 13.50
CA VAL A 180 -24.55 -18.47 12.60
C VAL A 180 -23.34 -17.83 13.27
N SER A 181 -22.22 -17.72 12.56
CA SER A 181 -21.03 -17.02 13.06
C SER A 181 -21.13 -15.52 12.76
N CYS A 182 -20.67 -14.67 13.67
CA CYS A 182 -20.64 -13.22 13.45
C CYS A 182 -19.26 -12.59 13.73
N ILE A 183 -18.92 -11.61 12.91
CA ILE A 183 -17.69 -10.81 12.97
C ILE A 183 -18.10 -9.35 13.15
N ARG A 184 -17.69 -8.71 14.25
CA ARG A 184 -17.96 -7.28 14.50
C ARG A 184 -16.70 -6.43 14.34
N ARG A 185 -16.86 -5.13 14.11
CA ARG A 185 -15.77 -4.13 14.08
C ARG A 185 -14.69 -4.36 13.00
N LEU A 186 -15.04 -4.96 11.85
CA LEU A 186 -14.14 -5.03 10.70
C LEU A 186 -13.86 -3.62 10.15
N ARG A 187 -12.65 -3.31 9.65
CA ARG A 187 -12.43 -2.02 8.98
C ARG A 187 -13.11 -2.02 7.62
N LYS A 188 -13.63 -0.87 7.20
CA LYS A 188 -14.19 -0.63 5.87
C LYS A 188 -13.28 -1.05 4.70
N THR A 189 -11.96 -0.85 4.84
CA THR A 189 -10.95 -1.30 3.85
C THR A 189 -11.00 -2.80 3.62
N ASP A 190 -11.32 -3.57 4.66
CA ASP A 190 -11.20 -5.02 4.67
C ASP A 190 -12.58 -5.61 4.34
N ASN A 191 -13.65 -4.98 4.80
CA ASN A 191 -15.02 -5.25 4.35
C ASN A 191 -15.12 -5.12 2.81
N ASN A 192 -14.54 -4.07 2.22
CA ASN A 192 -14.42 -3.91 0.77
C ASN A 192 -13.63 -5.05 0.10
N ARG A 193 -12.56 -5.57 0.73
CA ARG A 193 -11.80 -6.72 0.20
C ARG A 193 -12.58 -8.02 0.31
N VAL A 194 -13.29 -8.25 1.40
CA VAL A 194 -14.16 -9.43 1.58
C VAL A 194 -15.30 -9.39 0.57
N ALA A 195 -15.94 -8.23 0.35
CA ALA A 195 -16.93 -8.05 -0.72
C ALA A 195 -16.37 -8.48 -2.09
N LEU A 196 -15.16 -8.00 -2.43
CA LEU A 196 -14.44 -8.35 -3.66
C LEU A 196 -13.91 -9.79 -3.73
N ALA A 197 -13.85 -10.52 -2.60
CA ALA A 197 -13.36 -11.89 -2.52
C ALA A 197 -14.49 -12.94 -2.48
N VAL A 198 -15.68 -12.55 -2.03
CA VAL A 198 -16.84 -13.45 -1.83
C VAL A 198 -18.00 -13.13 -2.79
N GLY A 199 -17.97 -11.97 -3.46
CA GLY A 199 -19.04 -11.52 -4.35
C GLY A 199 -20.23 -10.87 -3.63
N ALA A 200 -20.15 -10.65 -2.31
CA ALA A 200 -21.18 -9.98 -1.53
C ALA A 200 -21.21 -8.47 -1.78
N THR A 201 -22.38 -7.85 -1.66
CA THR A 201 -22.52 -6.38 -1.57
C THR A 201 -22.53 -5.95 -0.10
N ILE A 202 -22.08 -4.73 0.20
CA ILE A 202 -22.11 -4.19 1.56
C ILE A 202 -23.42 -3.42 1.76
N VAL A 203 -24.24 -3.88 2.71
CA VAL A 203 -25.58 -3.34 2.93
C VAL A 203 -25.59 -2.37 4.12
N ASN A 204 -26.12 -1.17 3.90
CA ASN A 204 -26.16 -0.08 4.90
C ASN A 204 -27.39 -0.13 5.82
N ARG A 205 -28.50 -0.70 5.34
CA ARG A 205 -29.77 -0.83 6.07
C ARG A 205 -30.28 -2.25 5.95
N ILE A 206 -30.50 -2.91 7.08
CA ILE A 206 -31.02 -4.29 7.17
C ILE A 206 -32.40 -4.41 6.49
N GLU A 207 -33.16 -3.33 6.43
CA GLU A 207 -34.46 -3.28 5.75
C GLU A 207 -34.37 -3.51 4.23
N ASP A 208 -33.27 -3.08 3.60
CA ASP A 208 -33.09 -3.09 2.15
C ASP A 208 -32.42 -4.37 1.60
N ILE A 209 -32.02 -5.30 2.48
CA ILE A 209 -31.25 -6.51 2.13
C ILE A 209 -32.02 -7.46 1.22
N ARG A 210 -31.32 -8.06 0.25
CA ARG A 210 -31.86 -8.98 -0.76
C ARG A 210 -31.01 -10.24 -0.85
N GLU A 211 -31.57 -11.31 -1.40
CA GLU A 211 -30.83 -12.55 -1.71
C GLU A 211 -29.62 -12.31 -2.63
N ALA A 212 -29.71 -11.31 -3.52
CA ALA A 212 -28.62 -10.92 -4.42
C ALA A 212 -27.42 -10.24 -3.72
N ASP A 213 -27.57 -9.83 -2.46
CA ASP A 213 -26.49 -9.21 -1.67
C ASP A 213 -25.60 -10.25 -0.95
N VAL A 214 -26.06 -11.51 -0.89
CA VAL A 214 -25.40 -12.61 -0.19
C VAL A 214 -24.23 -13.16 -1.01
N GLY A 215 -23.03 -13.11 -0.45
CA GLY A 215 -21.84 -13.68 -1.06
C GLY A 215 -21.84 -15.21 -0.97
N THR A 216 -21.64 -15.86 -2.11
CA THR A 216 -21.64 -17.33 -2.26
C THR A 216 -20.28 -17.89 -2.68
N GLU A 217 -19.32 -17.04 -3.09
CA GLU A 217 -18.10 -17.51 -3.78
C GLU A 217 -17.02 -18.09 -2.85
N CYS A 218 -17.26 -18.24 -1.54
CA CYS A 218 -16.27 -18.69 -0.55
C CYS A 218 -16.45 -20.16 -0.12
N GLY A 219 -15.48 -21.01 -0.46
CA GLY A 219 -15.51 -22.45 -0.18
C GLY A 219 -15.22 -22.84 1.28
N LEU A 220 -14.37 -22.11 2.02
CA LEU A 220 -13.97 -22.48 3.38
C LEU A 220 -13.74 -21.28 4.29
N PHE A 221 -14.40 -21.30 5.45
CA PHE A 221 -14.13 -20.42 6.59
C PHE A 221 -13.39 -21.19 7.66
N LYS A 222 -12.33 -20.61 8.23
CA LYS A 222 -11.50 -21.27 9.25
C LYS A 222 -10.94 -20.26 10.25
N VAL A 223 -11.14 -20.48 11.54
CA VAL A 223 -10.52 -19.70 12.62
C VAL A 223 -9.41 -20.54 13.26
N GLU A 224 -8.17 -20.10 13.13
CA GLU A 224 -7.01 -20.77 13.73
C GLU A 224 -6.32 -19.87 14.76
N LYS A 225 -5.74 -20.47 15.80
CA LYS A 225 -4.85 -19.75 16.72
C LYS A 225 -3.44 -19.78 16.15
N ILE A 226 -2.82 -18.62 15.95
CA ILE A 226 -1.42 -18.51 15.53
C ILE A 226 -0.67 -17.72 16.60
N GLY A 227 0.20 -18.41 17.34
CA GLY A 227 0.77 -17.87 18.58
C GLY A 227 -0.32 -17.70 19.64
N ASP A 228 -0.51 -16.45 20.08
CA ASP A 228 -1.52 -16.11 21.09
C ASP A 228 -2.81 -15.49 20.57
N GLU A 229 -2.82 -15.09 19.29
CA GLU A 229 -3.98 -14.48 18.65
C GLU A 229 -4.77 -15.49 17.81
N TYR A 230 -6.07 -15.25 17.67
CA TYR A 230 -6.91 -15.96 16.71
C TYR A 230 -6.92 -15.18 15.40
N PHE A 231 -6.93 -15.90 14.29
CA PHE A 231 -7.05 -15.35 12.94
C PHE A 231 -8.18 -16.06 12.21
N THR A 232 -9.03 -15.29 11.54
CA THR A 232 -10.04 -15.81 10.61
C THR A 232 -9.51 -15.81 9.19
N PHE A 233 -9.68 -16.94 8.52
CA PHE A 233 -9.33 -17.14 7.13
C PHE A 233 -10.58 -17.45 6.30
N LEU A 234 -10.67 -16.77 5.17
CA LEU A 234 -11.57 -17.09 4.06
C LEU A 234 -10.69 -17.72 2.97
N PHE A 235 -10.92 -19.00 2.70
CA PHE A 235 -10.19 -19.84 1.76
C PHE A 235 -11.12 -20.31 0.64
N GLU A 236 -10.52 -20.80 -0.45
CA GLU A 236 -11.25 -21.38 -1.59
C GLU A 236 -12.29 -20.41 -2.18
N CYS A 237 -11.94 -19.12 -2.26
CA CYS A 237 -12.71 -18.14 -3.00
C CYS A 237 -12.62 -18.42 -4.50
N THR A 238 -13.76 -18.37 -5.20
CA THR A 238 -13.86 -18.79 -6.62
C THR A 238 -13.25 -17.76 -7.58
N SER A 239 -13.52 -16.47 -7.36
CA SER A 239 -13.06 -15.36 -8.24
C SER A 239 -12.44 -14.17 -7.48
N PRO A 240 -11.54 -14.38 -6.50
CA PRO A 240 -11.13 -13.33 -5.58
C PRO A 240 -10.33 -12.21 -6.27
N LYS A 241 -10.87 -10.99 -6.28
CA LYS A 241 -10.16 -9.79 -6.74
C LYS A 241 -9.21 -9.20 -5.68
N ALA A 242 -9.17 -9.82 -4.49
CA ALA A 242 -8.30 -9.45 -3.39
C ALA A 242 -7.75 -10.72 -2.71
N CYS A 243 -6.46 -10.71 -2.38
CA CYS A 243 -5.78 -11.78 -1.66
C CYS A 243 -5.11 -11.24 -0.39
N THR A 244 -4.84 -12.12 0.58
CA THR A 244 -4.04 -11.81 1.78
C THR A 244 -2.83 -12.73 1.83
N VAL A 245 -1.63 -12.17 2.00
CA VAL A 245 -0.40 -12.94 2.23
C VAL A 245 -0.12 -12.98 3.73
N LEU A 246 0.08 -14.17 4.29
CA LEU A 246 0.42 -14.35 5.70
C LEU A 246 1.94 -14.53 5.86
N LEU A 247 2.61 -13.52 6.38
CA LEU A 247 4.04 -13.56 6.68
C LEU A 247 4.29 -14.12 8.10
N ARG A 248 5.30 -14.98 8.23
CA ARG A 248 5.74 -15.56 9.52
C ARG A 248 7.25 -15.47 9.61
N GLY A 249 7.77 -15.03 10.76
CA GLY A 249 9.19 -14.80 10.99
C GLY A 249 9.53 -14.78 12.48
N PRO A 250 10.83 -14.87 12.85
CA PRO A 250 11.26 -15.04 14.23
C PRO A 250 11.26 -13.76 15.06
N SER A 251 11.25 -12.58 14.43
CA SER A 251 11.13 -11.28 15.10
C SER A 251 10.23 -10.34 14.29
N LYS A 252 9.69 -9.30 14.95
CA LYS A 252 8.90 -8.25 14.29
C LYS A 252 9.74 -7.46 13.29
N ASP A 253 11.01 -7.22 13.57
CA ASP A 253 11.89 -6.44 12.70
C ASP A 253 12.19 -7.18 11.39
N ILE A 254 12.43 -8.50 11.46
CA ILE A 254 12.58 -9.36 10.28
C ILE A 254 11.26 -9.48 9.52
N LEU A 255 10.10 -9.53 10.20
CA LEU A 255 8.79 -9.52 9.55
C LEU A 255 8.52 -8.21 8.80
N ASN A 256 8.80 -7.06 9.43
CA ASN A 256 8.66 -5.75 8.81
C ASN A 256 9.59 -5.61 7.59
N GLU A 257 10.78 -6.20 7.65
CA GLU A 257 11.72 -6.24 6.52
C GLU A 257 11.23 -7.13 5.38
N ILE A 258 10.70 -8.32 5.68
CA ILE A 258 10.12 -9.21 4.67
C ILE A 258 8.85 -8.60 4.04
N ASP A 259 8.01 -7.90 4.82
CA ASP A 259 6.80 -7.24 4.33
C ASP A 259 7.13 -6.12 3.33
N ARG A 260 8.15 -5.30 3.62
CA ARG A 260 8.72 -4.31 2.68
C ARG A 260 9.23 -4.98 1.40
N ASN A 261 10.23 -5.87 1.51
CA ASN A 261 10.83 -6.53 0.34
C ASN A 261 9.79 -7.28 -0.52
N LEU A 262 8.72 -7.82 0.09
CA LEU A 262 7.63 -8.44 -0.66
C LEU A 262 6.72 -7.41 -1.34
N ALA A 263 6.38 -6.29 -0.67
CA ALA A 263 5.61 -5.20 -1.28
C ALA A 263 6.33 -4.62 -2.50
N ASP A 264 7.65 -4.45 -2.41
CA ASP A 264 8.52 -3.97 -3.48
C ASP A 264 8.51 -4.95 -4.65
N ALA A 265 8.76 -6.24 -4.38
CA ALA A 265 8.73 -7.31 -5.39
C ALA A 265 7.36 -7.44 -6.08
N MET A 266 6.25 -7.33 -5.33
CA MET A 266 4.90 -7.32 -5.89
C MET A 266 4.64 -6.09 -6.76
N SER A 267 5.19 -4.94 -6.40
CA SER A 267 5.04 -3.69 -7.17
C SER A 267 5.83 -3.73 -8.47
N VAL A 268 7.04 -4.29 -8.46
CA VAL A 268 7.82 -4.58 -9.68
C VAL A 268 7.07 -5.59 -10.57
N ALA A 269 6.54 -6.68 -10.01
CA ALA A 269 5.77 -7.66 -10.77
C ALA A 269 4.49 -7.05 -11.39
N ARG A 270 3.78 -6.19 -10.63
CA ARG A 270 2.64 -5.40 -11.10
C ARG A 270 3.03 -4.56 -12.32
N ASN A 271 4.16 -3.85 -12.27
CA ASN A 271 4.62 -2.99 -13.35
C ASN A 271 4.80 -3.77 -14.66
N ILE A 272 5.34 -4.99 -14.60
CA ILE A 272 5.52 -5.89 -15.77
C ILE A 272 4.16 -6.32 -16.36
N VAL A 273 3.16 -6.60 -15.51
CA VAL A 273 1.81 -7.00 -15.97
C VAL A 273 1.08 -5.84 -16.66
N PHE A 274 1.16 -4.63 -16.12
CA PHE A 274 0.53 -3.45 -16.72
C PHE A 274 1.28 -2.94 -17.95
N ASN A 275 2.61 -2.99 -17.94
CA ASN A 275 3.47 -2.57 -19.04
C ASN A 275 4.53 -3.65 -19.30
N PRO A 276 4.33 -4.57 -20.27
CA PRO A 276 5.26 -5.65 -20.59
C PRO A 276 6.47 -5.14 -21.39
N ARG A 277 7.23 -4.22 -20.79
CA ARG A 277 8.46 -3.63 -21.31
C ARG A 277 9.48 -3.57 -20.18
N LEU A 278 10.67 -4.10 -20.44
CA LEU A 278 11.78 -4.10 -19.49
C LEU A 278 12.88 -3.18 -20.02
N ALA A 279 13.56 -2.49 -19.12
CA ALA A 279 14.72 -1.65 -19.41
C ALA A 279 15.96 -2.30 -18.76
N PRO A 280 17.14 -2.26 -19.40
CA PRO A 280 18.35 -2.86 -18.85
C PRO A 280 18.81 -2.11 -17.59
N GLY A 281 19.03 -2.85 -16.49
CA GLY A 281 19.47 -2.30 -15.20
C GLY A 281 20.97 -1.98 -15.15
N GLY A 282 21.51 -1.85 -13.93
CA GLY A 282 22.94 -1.64 -13.71
C GLY A 282 23.48 -0.31 -14.27
N GLY A 283 22.63 0.71 -14.43
CA GLY A 283 23.02 1.99 -15.03
C GLY A 283 23.00 2.02 -16.57
N ALA A 284 22.60 0.93 -17.23
CA ALA A 284 22.57 0.84 -18.70
C ALA A 284 21.53 1.81 -19.29
N THR A 285 20.31 1.82 -18.75
CA THR A 285 19.22 2.69 -19.21
C THR A 285 19.59 4.16 -19.05
N GLU A 286 20.18 4.52 -17.91
CA GLU A 286 20.63 5.86 -17.58
C GLU A 286 21.76 6.32 -18.52
N MET A 287 22.71 5.45 -18.82
CA MET A 287 23.79 5.74 -19.78
C MET A 287 23.25 5.93 -21.21
N ALA A 288 22.33 5.07 -21.65
CA ALA A 288 21.68 5.19 -22.96
C ALA A 288 20.88 6.50 -23.07
N ILE A 289 20.21 6.91 -21.99
CA ILE A 289 19.51 8.20 -21.91
C ILE A 289 20.51 9.37 -21.94
N SER A 290 21.64 9.31 -21.20
CA SER A 290 22.68 10.35 -21.28
C SER A 290 23.18 10.52 -22.72
N VAL A 291 23.61 9.44 -23.38
CA VAL A 291 24.11 9.49 -24.77
C VAL A 291 23.04 10.01 -25.73
N GLY A 292 21.78 9.57 -25.60
CA GLY A 292 20.66 10.05 -26.39
C GLY A 292 20.34 11.54 -26.17
N LEU A 293 20.39 12.02 -24.93
CA LEU A 293 20.20 13.43 -24.58
C LEU A 293 21.37 14.29 -25.05
N GLN A 294 22.62 13.83 -24.96
CA GLN A 294 23.79 14.51 -25.52
C GLN A 294 23.71 14.62 -27.04
N ALA A 295 23.27 13.57 -27.74
CA ALA A 295 23.03 13.60 -29.17
C ALA A 295 21.91 14.59 -29.53
N LYS A 296 20.78 14.55 -28.81
CA LYS A 296 19.67 15.48 -29.01
C LYS A 296 20.06 16.93 -28.70
N ALA A 297 20.87 17.16 -27.66
CA ALA A 297 21.39 18.48 -27.33
C ALA A 297 22.21 19.08 -28.49
N LYS A 298 22.96 18.28 -29.25
CA LYS A 298 23.65 18.77 -30.46
C LYS A 298 22.69 19.27 -31.55
N SER A 299 21.46 18.76 -31.61
CA SER A 299 20.44 19.21 -32.57
C SER A 299 19.67 20.48 -32.13
N ILE A 300 19.76 20.86 -30.85
CA ILE A 300 19.06 22.04 -30.30
C ILE A 300 19.96 23.26 -30.42
N THR A 301 19.57 24.23 -31.24
CA THR A 301 20.23 25.53 -31.36
C THR A 301 19.66 26.54 -30.37
N GLY A 302 20.51 27.12 -29.52
CA GLY A 302 20.12 28.18 -28.57
C GLY A 302 20.43 27.85 -27.12
N VAL A 303 19.94 28.70 -26.21
CA VAL A 303 20.21 28.64 -24.76
C VAL A 303 19.70 27.35 -24.12
N GLU A 304 18.59 26.79 -24.65
CA GLU A 304 17.99 25.54 -24.19
C GLU A 304 18.91 24.31 -24.30
N ASN A 305 19.99 24.37 -25.11
CA ASN A 305 20.97 23.29 -25.25
C ASN A 305 21.65 22.96 -23.90
N ALA A 306 21.94 23.97 -23.07
CA ALA A 306 22.60 23.78 -21.78
C ALA A 306 21.76 22.92 -20.80
N PRO A 307 20.45 23.20 -20.58
CA PRO A 307 19.50 22.29 -19.94
C PRO A 307 19.66 20.82 -20.32
N PHE A 308 19.59 20.49 -21.62
CA PHE A 308 19.65 19.09 -22.07
C PHE A 308 20.99 18.41 -21.75
N ARG A 309 22.12 19.14 -21.82
CA ARG A 309 23.43 18.56 -21.48
C ARG A 309 23.62 18.29 -20.00
N ALA A 310 23.16 19.19 -19.13
CA ALA A 310 23.32 18.97 -17.69
C ALA A 310 22.37 17.88 -17.17
N VAL A 311 21.16 17.76 -17.75
CA VAL A 311 20.27 16.61 -17.50
C VAL A 311 20.92 15.30 -17.97
N ALA A 312 21.59 15.29 -19.12
CA ALA A 312 22.35 14.12 -19.57
C ALA A 312 23.46 13.73 -18.58
N GLY A 313 24.25 14.72 -18.14
CA GLY A 313 25.26 14.53 -17.09
C GLY A 313 24.67 14.06 -15.75
N ALA A 314 23.43 14.45 -15.43
CA ALA A 314 22.74 13.99 -14.23
C ALA A 314 22.44 12.49 -14.26
N PHE A 315 22.05 11.93 -15.41
CA PHE A 315 21.79 10.49 -15.52
C PHE A 315 23.04 9.63 -15.27
N GLU A 316 24.24 10.15 -15.52
CA GLU A 316 25.51 9.43 -15.26
C GLU A 316 25.81 9.23 -13.76
N VAL A 317 25.09 9.89 -12.85
CA VAL A 317 25.30 9.74 -11.40
C VAL A 317 24.99 8.33 -10.90
N ILE A 318 23.97 7.67 -11.45
CA ILE A 318 23.54 6.33 -11.02
C ILE A 318 24.63 5.30 -11.31
N PRO A 319 25.12 5.10 -12.56
CA PRO A 319 26.25 4.21 -12.81
C PRO A 319 27.53 4.66 -12.06
N ARG A 320 27.78 5.97 -11.89
CA ARG A 320 28.92 6.47 -11.11
C ARG A 320 28.89 5.98 -9.66
N THR A 321 27.74 6.11 -9.00
CA THR A 321 27.53 5.70 -7.62
C THR A 321 27.57 4.18 -7.47
N LEU A 322 27.10 3.41 -8.46
CA LEU A 322 27.25 1.95 -8.48
C LEU A 322 28.74 1.55 -8.48
N VAL A 323 29.57 2.09 -9.39
CA VAL A 323 31.01 1.78 -9.41
C VAL A 323 31.71 2.17 -8.10
N GLN A 324 31.35 3.32 -7.52
CA GLN A 324 31.88 3.76 -6.22
C GLN A 324 31.50 2.80 -5.08
N ASN A 325 30.25 2.32 -5.04
CA ASN A 325 29.80 1.35 -4.04
C ASN A 325 30.50 -0.01 -4.17
N CYS A 326 30.89 -0.41 -5.39
CA CYS A 326 31.72 -1.60 -5.65
C CYS A 326 33.22 -1.36 -5.38
N GLY A 327 33.64 -0.17 -4.98
CA GLY A 327 35.05 0.19 -4.76
C GLY A 327 35.89 0.36 -6.04
N GLY A 328 35.24 0.46 -7.21
CA GLY A 328 35.90 0.59 -8.50
C GLY A 328 36.34 2.02 -8.83
N ASN A 329 37.23 2.17 -9.83
CA ASN A 329 37.58 3.48 -10.38
C ASN A 329 36.47 3.97 -11.33
N ALA A 330 35.56 4.78 -10.79
CA ALA A 330 34.41 5.31 -11.52
C ALA A 330 34.77 6.02 -12.83
N MET A 331 35.88 6.79 -12.87
CA MET A 331 36.29 7.49 -14.09
C MET A 331 36.64 6.52 -15.22
N ARG A 332 37.40 5.46 -14.91
CA ARG A 332 37.80 4.47 -15.93
C ARG A 332 36.59 3.69 -16.45
N VAL A 333 35.80 3.13 -15.54
CA VAL A 333 34.66 2.26 -15.89
C VAL A 333 33.56 3.04 -16.61
N LEU A 334 33.24 4.28 -16.20
CA LEU A 334 32.30 5.13 -16.95
C LEU A 334 32.80 5.48 -18.34
N THR A 335 34.10 5.71 -18.54
CA THR A 335 34.66 6.00 -19.87
C THR A 335 34.55 4.78 -20.79
N GLU A 336 34.84 3.59 -20.27
CA GLU A 336 34.67 2.32 -20.99
C GLU A 336 33.19 2.06 -21.33
N LEU A 337 32.27 2.32 -20.39
CA LEU A 337 30.83 2.13 -20.57
C LEU A 337 30.25 3.13 -21.59
N LEU A 338 30.60 4.41 -21.49
CA LEU A 338 30.19 5.46 -22.43
C LEU A 338 30.64 5.11 -23.86
N ALA A 339 31.86 4.60 -24.04
CA ALA A 339 32.37 4.20 -25.35
C ALA A 339 31.52 3.09 -26.00
N LYS A 340 31.08 2.08 -25.23
CA LYS A 340 30.18 1.01 -25.73
C LYS A 340 28.80 1.52 -26.10
N HIS A 341 28.22 2.39 -25.28
CA HIS A 341 26.91 3.01 -25.58
C HIS A 341 26.97 3.90 -26.83
N VAL A 342 28.05 4.65 -27.03
CA VAL A 342 28.31 5.42 -28.26
C VAL A 342 28.52 4.52 -29.49
N ALA A 343 29.08 3.32 -29.31
CA ALA A 343 29.19 2.30 -30.36
C ALA A 343 27.84 1.63 -30.71
N GLY A 344 26.76 1.95 -30.00
CA GLY A 344 25.41 1.41 -30.22
C GLY A 344 25.02 0.25 -29.32
N GLU A 345 25.89 -0.18 -28.40
CA GLU A 345 25.64 -1.30 -27.49
C GLU A 345 24.88 -0.83 -26.22
N THR A 346 23.62 -0.41 -26.40
CA THR A 346 22.82 0.30 -25.38
C THR A 346 22.35 -0.53 -24.18
N THR A 347 22.62 -1.84 -24.16
CA THR A 347 22.21 -2.75 -23.08
C THR A 347 23.32 -3.07 -22.08
N TRP A 348 24.54 -2.57 -22.28
CA TRP A 348 25.62 -2.78 -21.29
C TRP A 348 25.35 -1.97 -20.03
N GLY A 349 25.38 -2.64 -18.89
CA GLY A 349 25.38 -2.04 -17.56
C GLY A 349 26.55 -2.55 -16.75
N LEU A 350 26.56 -2.19 -15.47
CA LEU A 350 27.56 -2.58 -14.49
C LEU A 350 27.10 -3.83 -13.73
N ASP A 351 28.01 -4.78 -13.51
CA ASP A 351 27.79 -5.85 -12.52
C ASP A 351 27.99 -5.31 -11.09
N GLY A 352 26.94 -5.42 -10.26
CA GLY A 352 26.97 -4.97 -8.87
C GLY A 352 27.94 -5.73 -7.95
N ASN A 353 28.43 -6.91 -8.37
CA ASN A 353 29.42 -7.67 -7.60
C ASN A 353 30.86 -7.27 -7.95
N SER A 354 31.18 -7.13 -9.25
CA SER A 354 32.55 -6.85 -9.71
C SER A 354 32.84 -5.38 -10.02
N GLY A 355 31.83 -4.52 -10.13
CA GLY A 355 31.96 -3.09 -10.43
C GLY A 355 32.54 -2.80 -11.82
N LYS A 356 32.27 -3.66 -12.80
CA LYS A 356 32.78 -3.64 -14.17
C LYS A 356 31.64 -3.69 -15.19
#